data_AF-A0AAD9CBN1-F1
#
_entry.id   AF-A0AAD9CBN1-F1
#
_cell.length_a   1.000
_cell.length_b   1.000
_cell.length_c   1.000
_cell.angle_alpha   90.00
_cell.angle_beta   90.00
_cell.angle_gamma   90.00
#
_symmetry.space_group_name_H-M   'P 1'
#
loop_
_entity.id
_entity.type
_entity.pdbx_description
1 polymer ?
#
loop_
_entity_poly.entity_id
_entity_poly.type
_entity_poly.pdbx_seq_one_letter_code
_entity_poly.pdbx_strand_id
1 'polypeptide(L)'
;MFKKRLRAAVRWKTEPRRLLTEEEFQREAEEQTRKALEDLRKNCSSPEFRSWRTVARLTSPKRFADFVEGSPHLVSDEVSVHAQEYGLGGSFFEEEFFDTDDEEDDDMKPLKIPE
;
A
#
# COMPACT_ATOMS: atom_id res chain seq x y z
N MET A 1 -16.91 -44.07 -42.52
CA MET A 1 -16.57 -42.65 -42.73
C MET A 1 -16.76 -41.90 -41.41
N PHE A 2 -15.70 -41.49 -40.71
CA PHE A 2 -15.81 -40.72 -39.47
C PHE A 2 -15.12 -39.37 -39.63
N LYS A 3 -15.90 -38.29 -39.71
CA LYS A 3 -15.42 -36.91 -39.81
C LYS A 3 -15.05 -36.42 -38.40
N LYS A 4 -13.76 -36.35 -38.09
CA LYS A 4 -13.28 -35.70 -36.87
C LYS A 4 -13.50 -34.19 -37.00
N ARG A 5 -14.37 -33.64 -36.15
CA ARG A 5 -14.56 -32.19 -36.01
C ARG A 5 -13.43 -31.65 -35.14
N LEU A 6 -12.52 -30.88 -35.73
CA LEU A 6 -11.50 -30.15 -35.00
C LEU A 6 -12.17 -28.92 -34.36
N ARG A 7 -12.28 -28.89 -33.03
CA ARG A 7 -12.70 -27.67 -32.32
C ARG A 7 -11.50 -26.75 -32.25
N ALA A 8 -11.56 -25.63 -32.96
CA ALA A 8 -10.57 -24.57 -32.83
C ALA A 8 -10.71 -23.97 -31.41
N ALA A 9 -9.68 -24.15 -30.58
CA ALA A 9 -9.58 -23.47 -29.30
C ALA A 9 -9.28 -22.00 -29.58
N VAL A 10 -10.30 -21.15 -29.42
CA VAL A 10 -10.12 -19.69 -29.46
C VAL A 10 -9.25 -19.32 -28.25
N ARG A 11 -7.95 -19.11 -28.47
CA ARG A 11 -7.07 -18.50 -27.48
C ARG A 11 -7.38 -17.01 -27.47
N TRP A 12 -8.25 -16.60 -26.55
CA TRP A 12 -8.39 -15.19 -26.19
C TRP A 12 -7.05 -14.77 -25.57
N LYS A 13 -6.20 -14.11 -26.34
CA LYS A 13 -5.03 -13.44 -25.78
C LYS A 13 -5.58 -12.26 -24.99
N THR A 14 -5.67 -12.40 -23.68
CA THR A 14 -5.87 -11.26 -22.78
C THR A 14 -4.70 -10.32 -22.99
N GLU A 15 -4.96 -9.05 -23.25
CA GLU A 15 -3.88 -8.07 -23.33
C GLU A 15 -3.06 -8.07 -22.04
N PRO A 16 -1.74 -7.85 -22.12
CA PRO A 16 -0.90 -7.70 -20.93
C PRO A 16 -1.49 -6.62 -20.04
N ARG A 17 -1.58 -6.88 -18.73
CA ARG A 17 -2.08 -5.87 -17.78
C ARG A 17 -1.13 -4.68 -17.76
N ARG A 18 -1.65 -3.48 -18.01
CA ARG A 18 -0.93 -2.22 -17.82
C ARG A 18 -0.73 -1.96 -16.32
N LEU A 19 0.41 -1.36 -15.95
CA LEU A 19 0.61 -0.83 -14.60
C LEU A 19 -0.32 0.36 -14.35
N LEU A 20 -0.73 0.56 -13.09
CA LEU A 20 -1.54 1.71 -12.72
C LEU A 20 -0.72 3.00 -12.84
N THR A 21 -1.38 4.11 -13.16
CA THR A 21 -0.80 5.43 -12.93
C THR A 21 -0.76 5.74 -11.44
N GLU A 22 0.05 6.70 -11.01
CA GLU A 22 0.14 7.11 -9.61
C GLU A 22 -1.24 7.51 -9.04
N GLU A 23 -2.00 8.28 -9.81
CA GLU A 23 -3.37 8.68 -9.44
C GLU A 23 -4.32 7.47 -9.29
N GLU A 24 -4.23 6.49 -10.19
CA GLU A 24 -5.03 5.27 -10.11
C GLU A 24 -4.68 4.45 -8.87
N PHE A 25 -3.38 4.34 -8.57
CA PHE A 25 -2.86 3.64 -7.41
C PHE A 25 -3.31 4.29 -6.11
N GLN A 26 -3.17 5.61 -6.00
CA GLN A 26 -3.56 6.37 -4.83
C GLN A 26 -5.05 6.23 -4.53
N ARG A 27 -5.90 6.34 -5.57
CA ARG A 27 -7.35 6.15 -5.42
C ARG A 27 -7.69 4.73 -4.95
N GLU A 28 -7.07 3.70 -5.52
CA GLU A 28 -7.33 2.33 -5.10
C GLU A 28 -6.85 2.09 -3.66
N ALA A 29 -5.71 2.65 -3.27
CA ALA A 29 -5.21 2.59 -1.91
C ALA A 29 -6.21 3.20 -0.91
N GLU A 30 -6.77 4.37 -1.22
CA GLU A 30 -7.78 5.04 -0.40
C GLU A 30 -9.07 4.22 -0.28
N GLU A 31 -9.60 3.72 -1.40
CA GLU A 31 -10.83 2.94 -1.43
C GLU A 31 -10.69 1.62 -0.67
N GLN A 32 -9.59 0.89 -0.88
CA GLN A 32 -9.33 -0.38 -0.21
C GLN A 32 -9.09 -0.17 1.29
N THR A 33 -8.35 0.88 1.67
CA THR A 33 -8.12 1.22 3.07
C THR A 33 -9.45 1.54 3.77
N ARG A 34 -10.30 2.37 3.16
CA ARG A 34 -11.63 2.68 3.69
C ARG A 34 -12.46 1.41 3.89
N LYS A 35 -12.53 0.55 2.87
CA LYS A 35 -13.30 -0.69 2.92
C LYS A 35 -12.79 -1.64 4.02
N ALA A 36 -11.46 -1.81 4.10
CA ALA A 36 -10.84 -2.66 5.12
C ALA A 36 -11.13 -2.14 6.54
N LEU A 37 -11.11 -0.83 6.76
CA LEU A 37 -11.46 -0.22 8.06
C LEU A 37 -12.94 -0.43 8.42
N GLU A 38 -13.85 -0.31 7.45
CA GLU A 38 -15.27 -0.59 7.66
C GLU A 38 -15.50 -2.06 8.03
N ASP A 39 -14.85 -2.99 7.33
CA ASP A 39 -14.95 -4.41 7.61
C ASP A 39 -14.32 -4.78 8.97
N LEU A 40 -13.22 -4.10 9.34
CA LEU A 40 -12.62 -4.22 10.67
C LEU A 40 -13.61 -3.79 11.77
N ARG A 41 -14.30 -2.66 11.60
CA ARG A 41 -15.32 -2.18 12.54
C ARG A 41 -16.45 -3.20 12.70
N LYS A 42 -16.98 -3.72 11.59
CA LYS A 42 -18.03 -4.76 11.62
C LYS A 42 -17.56 -6.00 12.37
N ASN A 43 -16.33 -6.43 12.15
CA ASN A 43 -15.76 -7.56 12.86
C ASN A 43 -15.63 -7.29 14.36
N CYS A 44 -15.21 -6.09 14.77
CA CYS A 44 -15.14 -5.72 16.18
C CYS A 44 -16.51 -5.66 16.88
N SER A 45 -17.58 -5.35 16.14
CA SER A 45 -18.97 -5.36 16.64
C SER A 45 -19.62 -6.74 16.63
N SER A 46 -18.95 -7.76 16.08
CA SER A 46 -19.47 -9.14 16.05
C SER A 46 -19.45 -9.77 17.45
N PRO A 47 -20.47 -10.57 17.83
CA PRO A 47 -20.48 -11.31 19.09
C PRO A 47 -19.34 -12.35 19.20
N GLU A 48 -18.74 -12.77 18.09
CA GLU A 48 -17.59 -13.69 18.08
C GLU A 48 -16.26 -13.01 18.40
N PHE A 49 -16.25 -11.67 18.45
CA PHE A 49 -15.03 -10.90 18.69
C PHE A 49 -14.61 -10.95 20.17
N ARG A 50 -13.33 -11.25 20.41
CA ARG A 50 -12.74 -11.30 21.76
C ARG A 50 -12.32 -9.91 22.24
N SER A 51 -13.28 -9.02 22.41
CA SER A 51 -13.08 -7.61 22.75
C SER A 51 -12.21 -7.39 24.01
N TRP A 52 -12.41 -8.15 25.08
CA TRP A 52 -11.66 -8.00 26.33
C TRP A 52 -10.18 -8.41 26.17
N ARG A 53 -9.91 -9.41 25.33
CA ARG A 53 -8.53 -9.83 25.02
C ARG A 53 -7.80 -8.78 24.19
N THR A 54 -8.52 -8.15 23.26
CA THR A 54 -7.97 -7.07 22.43
C THR A 54 -7.70 -5.84 23.29
N VAL A 55 -8.68 -5.41 24.10
CA VAL A 55 -8.57 -4.24 24.99
C VAL A 55 -7.39 -4.36 25.96
N ALA A 56 -7.13 -5.56 26.51
CA ALA A 56 -6.00 -5.80 27.40
C ALA A 56 -4.61 -5.58 26.75
N ARG A 57 -4.52 -5.58 25.42
CA ARG A 57 -3.26 -5.41 24.67
C ARG A 57 -3.06 -4.01 24.10
N LEU A 58 -4.08 -3.16 24.16
CA LEU A 58 -4.06 -1.85 23.52
C LEU A 58 -3.50 -0.79 24.46
N THR A 59 -2.73 0.15 23.90
CA THR A 59 -2.19 1.30 24.64
C THR A 59 -3.30 2.27 25.08
N SER A 60 -4.34 2.44 24.25
CA SER A 60 -5.49 3.31 24.55
C SER A 60 -6.80 2.60 24.22
N PRO A 61 -7.46 1.97 25.21
CA PRO A 61 -8.78 1.38 25.05
C PRO A 61 -9.84 2.38 24.60
N LYS A 62 -9.73 3.65 25.02
CA LYS A 62 -10.68 4.71 24.68
C LYS A 62 -10.69 5.00 23.18
N ARG A 63 -9.50 5.20 22.58
CA ARG A 63 -9.38 5.42 21.12
C ARG A 63 -9.98 4.26 20.33
N PHE A 64 -9.84 3.03 20.84
CA PHE A 64 -10.43 1.85 20.21
C PHE A 64 -11.97 1.86 20.27
N ALA A 65 -12.56 2.22 21.41
CA ALA A 65 -14.00 2.35 21.53
C ALA A 65 -14.55 3.41 20.55
N ASP A 66 -13.94 4.60 20.53
CA ASP A 66 -14.33 5.69 19.64
C ASP A 66 -14.25 5.27 18.16
N PHE A 67 -13.20 4.51 17.79
CA PHE A 67 -13.03 3.95 16.45
C PHE A 67 -14.15 2.96 16.07
N VAL A 68 -14.51 2.04 16.96
CA VAL A 68 -15.57 1.04 16.72
C VAL A 68 -16.93 1.72 16.57
N GLU A 69 -17.17 2.80 17.32
CA GLU A 69 -18.39 3.61 17.24
C GLU A 69 -18.48 4.46 15.97
N GLY A 70 -17.37 4.63 15.24
CA GLY A 70 -17.36 5.25 13.93
C GLY A 70 -16.42 6.44 13.78
N SER A 71 -15.80 6.90 14.87
CA SER A 71 -14.88 8.04 14.85
C SER A 71 -13.63 7.75 14.00
N PRO A 72 -12.98 8.79 13.45
CA PRO A 72 -11.75 8.62 12.66
C PRO A 72 -10.69 7.79 13.38
N HIS A 73 -9.94 6.98 12.63
CA HIS A 73 -8.86 6.15 13.17
C HIS A 73 -7.59 6.97 13.51
N LEU A 74 -7.43 8.11 12.82
CA LEU A 74 -6.34 9.06 13.03
C LEU A 74 -6.79 10.23 13.87
N VAL A 75 -5.88 10.74 14.70
CA VAL A 75 -6.08 12.00 15.43
C VAL A 75 -5.61 13.17 14.56
N SER A 76 -6.21 14.35 14.74
CA SER A 76 -5.82 15.57 14.01
C SER A 76 -4.32 15.86 14.08
N ASP A 77 -3.70 15.63 15.25
CA ASP A 77 -2.26 15.84 15.44
C ASP A 77 -1.43 14.89 14.58
N GLU A 78 -1.84 13.61 14.48
CA GLU A 78 -1.15 12.60 13.65
C GLU A 78 -1.21 13.00 12.17
N VAL A 79 -2.36 13.50 11.71
CA VAL A 79 -2.53 14.02 10.34
C VAL A 79 -1.68 15.26 10.10
N SER A 80 -1.63 16.18 11.08
CA SER A 80 -0.83 17.40 10.97
C SER A 80 0.66 17.12 10.89
N VAL A 81 1.18 16.18 11.70
CA VAL A 81 2.60 15.79 11.67
C VAL A 81 2.94 15.16 10.32
N HIS A 82 2.11 14.25 9.82
CA HIS A 82 2.31 13.65 8.51
C HIS A 82 2.29 14.68 7.38
N ALA A 83 1.35 15.64 7.41
CA ALA A 83 1.28 16.69 6.41
C ALA A 83 2.49 17.64 6.45
N GLN A 84 3.10 17.82 7.62
CA GLN A 84 4.34 18.60 7.75
C GLN A 84 5.55 17.84 7.16
N GLU A 85 5.66 16.55 7.44
CA GLU A 85 6.80 15.72 7.03
C GLU A 85 6.75 15.35 5.53
N TYR A 86 5.56 15.02 5.02
CA TYR A 86 5.36 14.48 3.67
C TYR A 86 4.49 15.38 2.77
N GLY A 87 4.14 16.59 3.23
CA GLY A 87 3.39 17.55 2.41
C GLY A 87 4.28 18.28 1.39
N LEU A 88 3.74 19.37 0.83
CA LEU A 88 4.40 20.20 -0.20
C LEU A 88 5.83 20.66 0.18
N GLY A 89 6.13 20.76 1.48
CA GLY A 89 7.45 21.11 1.99
C GLY A 89 8.43 19.94 2.11
N GLY A 90 7.94 18.70 2.21
CA GLY A 90 8.75 17.48 2.31
C GLY A 90 9.15 16.92 0.94
N SER A 91 8.24 16.99 -0.05
CA SER A 91 8.49 16.50 -1.42
C SER A 91 9.63 17.24 -2.12
N PHE A 92 9.85 18.52 -1.79
CA PHE A 92 10.96 19.32 -2.32
C PHE A 92 12.34 18.78 -1.86
N PHE A 93 12.43 18.22 -0.65
CA PHE A 93 13.68 17.65 -0.14
C PHE A 93 13.92 16.21 -0.63
N GLU A 94 12.85 15.46 -0.92
CA GLU A 94 12.96 14.10 -1.44
C GLU A 94 13.52 14.07 -2.87
N GLU A 95 13.10 15.02 -3.71
CA GLU A 95 13.58 15.19 -5.09
C GLU A 95 15.09 15.50 -5.11
N GLU A 96 15.59 16.40 -4.27
CA GLU A 96 17.03 16.72 -4.21
C GLU A 96 17.89 15.57 -3.64
N PHE A 97 17.33 14.73 -2.76
CA PHE A 97 18.05 13.59 -2.15
C PHE A 97 18.13 12.36 -3.06
N PHE A 98 17.14 12.13 -3.92
CA PHE A 98 17.13 11.02 -4.88
C PHE A 98 17.76 11.38 -6.24
N ASP A 99 17.99 12.67 -6.53
CA ASP A 99 18.57 13.15 -7.79
C ASP A 99 20.13 13.21 -7.76
N THR A 100 20.79 12.64 -6.74
CA THR A 100 22.26 12.77 -6.54
C THR A 100 23.13 11.53 -6.81
N ASP A 101 22.70 10.49 -7.52
CA ASP A 101 23.56 9.29 -7.72
C ASP A 101 23.50 8.66 -9.13
N ASP A 102 23.68 9.47 -10.18
CA ASP A 102 23.88 8.97 -11.56
C ASP A 102 24.99 9.74 -12.33
N GLU A 103 26.06 10.18 -11.66
CA GLU A 103 27.25 10.78 -12.30
C GLU A 103 28.57 10.37 -11.62
N GLU A 104 28.91 9.07 -11.59
CA GLU A 104 30.32 8.62 -11.49
C GLU A 104 30.56 7.42 -12.43
N ASP A 105 30.54 7.69 -13.73
CA ASP A 105 31.14 6.82 -14.75
C ASP A 105 32.65 7.13 -14.91
N ASP A 106 33.42 6.05 -15.16
CA ASP A 106 34.83 5.98 -15.62
C ASP A 106 36.00 6.15 -14.62
N ASP A 107 36.38 5.09 -13.88
CA ASP A 107 37.78 4.59 -13.77
C ASP A 107 37.97 3.36 -12.83
N MET A 108 37.11 2.32 -12.87
CA MET A 108 37.44 1.06 -12.17
C MET A 108 38.39 0.20 -13.02
N LYS A 109 39.69 0.48 -12.96
CA LYS A 109 40.72 -0.42 -13.52
C LYS A 109 40.67 -1.78 -12.80
N PRO A 110 40.59 -2.91 -13.53
CA PRO A 110 40.59 -4.22 -12.90
C PRO A 110 41.95 -4.50 -12.27
N LEU A 111 41.99 -4.57 -10.93
CA LEU A 111 43.15 -5.01 -10.17
C LEU A 111 43.40 -6.49 -10.47
N LYS A 112 44.48 -6.78 -11.20
CA LYS A 112 45.02 -8.13 -11.36
C LYS A 112 45.58 -8.59 -10.02
N ILE A 113 44.97 -9.62 -9.46
CA ILE A 113 45.48 -10.33 -8.28
C ILE A 113 46.62 -11.24 -8.77
N PRO A 114 47.87 -11.09 -8.28
CA PRO A 114 48.94 -12.04 -8.58
C PRO A 114 48.71 -13.36 -7.84
N GLU A 115 49.11 -14.45 -8.50
CA GLU A 115 48.99 -15.86 -8.10
C GLU A 115 49.61 -16.20 -6.73
#